data_AF-A0A1E7H2A6-F1
#
_entry.id   AF-A0A1E7H2A6-F1
#
_cell.length_a   1.000
_cell.length_b   1.000
_cell.length_c   1.000
_cell.angle_alpha   90.00
_cell.angle_beta   90.00
_cell.angle_gamma   90.00
#
_symmetry.space_group_name_H-M   'P 1'
#
loop_
_entity.id
_entity.type
_entity.pdbx_description
1 polymer ?
#
loop_
_entity_poly.entity_id
_entity_poly.type
_entity_poly.pdbx_seq_one_letter_code
_entity_poly.pdbx_strand_id
1 'polypeptide(L)' 'MVRFKTKPPEIEAFQVSECIVIPPTETFYQNTFVVYPGDYLCIDAQGFKFPCRPEVFEKLYEPMAE' A
#
# COMPACT_ATOMS: atom_id res chain seq x y z
N MET A 1 -15.26 3.01 24.83
CA MET A 1 -15.09 2.20 23.60
C MET A 1 -13.63 1.82 23.48
N VAL A 2 -13.31 0.53 23.47
CA VAL A 2 -11.92 0.06 23.35
C VAL A 2 -11.60 -0.09 21.87
N ARG A 3 -10.56 0.59 21.39
CA ARG A 3 -10.08 0.51 20.02
C ARG A 3 -8.88 -0.44 19.99
N PHE A 4 -9.00 -1.54 19.28
CA PHE A 4 -7.93 -2.50 19.07
C PHE A 4 -7.31 -2.23 17.70
N LYS A 5 -5.98 -2.25 17.60
CA LYS A 5 -5.26 -2.15 16.33
C LYS A 5 -4.53 -3.47 16.12
N THR A 6 -4.89 -4.20 15.06
CA THR A 6 -4.14 -5.39 14.64
C THR A 6 -2.75 -4.94 14.19
N LYS A 7 -1.71 -5.76 14.41
CA LYS A 7 -0.39 -5.48 13.83
C LYS A 7 -0.53 -5.39 12.30
N PRO A 8 0.15 -4.44 11.65
CA PRO A 8 0.18 -4.42 10.19
C PRO A 8 0.80 -5.74 9.70
N PRO A 9 0.18 -6.42 8.72
CA PRO A 9 0.81 -7.55 8.05
C PRO A 9 2.08 -7.11 7.32
N GLU A 10 2.96 -8.06 7.01
CA GLU A 10 4.09 -7.81 6.11
C GLU A 10 3.53 -7.42 4.74
N ILE A 11 3.96 -6.25 4.25
CA ILE A 11 3.56 -5.74 2.94
C ILE A 11 4.81 -5.38 2.16
N GLU A 12 4.77 -5.61 0.85
CA GLU A 12 5.82 -5.17 -0.06
C GLU A 12 5.45 -3.79 -0.60
N ALA A 13 6.37 -2.84 -0.59
CA ALA A 13 6.12 -1.53 -1.15
C ALA A 13 7.30 -1.09 -2.01
N PHE A 14 7.01 -0.56 -3.18
CA PHE A 14 8.02 0.01 -4.06
C PHE A 14 7.56 1.34 -4.63
N GLN A 15 8.51 2.25 -4.81
CA GLN A 15 8.22 3.56 -5.37
C GLN A 15 8.06 3.46 -6.89
N VAL A 16 6.97 4.02 -7.39
CA VAL A 16 6.67 3.96 -8.82
C VAL A 16 7.34 5.13 -9.54
N SER A 17 7.92 4.88 -10.71
CA SER A 17 8.58 5.91 -11.54
C SER A 17 7.73 6.39 -12.72
N GLU A 18 6.59 5.75 -12.95
CA GLU A 18 5.67 5.99 -14.06
C GLU A 18 4.22 5.83 -13.58
N CYS A 19 3.23 6.32 -14.33
CA CYS A 19 1.85 6.20 -13.90
C CYS A 19 1.36 4.76 -14.08
N ILE A 20 0.88 4.15 -12.99
CA ILE A 20 0.34 2.79 -13.00
C ILE A 20 -1.15 2.87 -12.70
N VAL A 21 -1.96 2.26 -13.55
CA VAL A 21 -3.39 2.09 -13.32
C VAL A 21 -3.63 0.69 -12.77
N ILE A 22 -4.06 0.60 -11.51
CA ILE A 22 -4.41 -0.66 -10.86
C ILE A 22 -5.88 -0.95 -11.13
N PRO A 23 -6.21 -2.06 -11.81
CA PRO A 23 -7.59 -2.47 -12.01
C PRO A 23 -8.23 -2.95 -10.69
N PRO A 24 -9.57 -2.89 -10.58
CA PRO A 24 -10.31 -3.28 -9.37
C PRO A 24 -10.16 -4.77 -8.99
N THR A 25 -9.68 -5.62 -9.89
CA THR A 25 -9.38 -7.03 -9.62
C THR A 25 -8.09 -7.24 -8.84
N GLU A 26 -7.15 -6.29 -8.93
CA GLU A 26 -5.85 -6.38 -8.27
C GLU A 26 -5.79 -5.55 -6.99
N THR A 27 -6.87 -4.89 -6.60
CA THR A 27 -6.93 -4.08 -5.39
C THR A 27 -8.04 -4.57 -4.47
N PHE A 28 -7.88 -4.32 -3.17
CA PHE A 28 -8.88 -4.70 -2.18
C PHE A 28 -10.18 -3.91 -2.32
N TYR A 29 -10.08 -2.65 -2.77
CA TYR A 29 -11.26 -1.84 -3.04
C TYR A 29 -11.73 -2.13 -4.47
N GLN A 30 -13.03 -2.29 -4.70
CA GLN A 30 -13.60 -2.54 -6.03
C GLN A 30 -13.53 -1.31 -6.97
N ASN A 31 -12.50 -0.48 -6.84
CA ASN A 31 -12.27 0.74 -7.58
C ASN A 31 -10.94 0.66 -8.32
N THR A 32 -10.87 1.31 -9.49
CA THR A 32 -9.61 1.51 -10.19
C THR A 32 -8.79 2.58 -9.48
N PHE A 33 -7.53 2.27 -9.16
CA PHE A 33 -6.60 3.24 -8.60
C PHE A 33 -5.60 3.70 -9.66
N VAL A 34 -5.16 4.94 -9.55
CA VAL A 34 -4.09 5.49 -10.38
C VAL A 34 -2.96 5.89 -9.44
N VAL A 35 -1.80 5.28 -9.62
CA VAL A 35 -0.57 5.57 -8.89
C VAL A 35 0.28 6.46 -9.76
N TYR A 36 0.72 7.58 -9.19
CA TYR A 36 1.56 8.54 -9.89
C TYR A 36 3.03 8.28 -9.60
N PRO A 37 3.94 8.70 -10.50
CA PRO A 37 5.36 8.65 -10.22
C PRO A 37 5.69 9.40 -8.93
N GLY A 38 6.39 8.73 -8.01
CA GLY A 38 6.74 9.23 -6.68
C GLY A 38 5.88 8.67 -5.54
N ASP A 39 4.69 8.14 -5.82
CA ASP A 39 3.90 7.38 -4.85
C ASP A 39 4.46 5.95 -4.69
N TYR A 40 4.10 5.29 -3.58
CA TYR A 40 4.42 3.89 -3.37
C TYR A 40 3.26 3.01 -3.84
N LEU A 41 3.58 1.96 -4.58
CA LEU A 41 2.67 0.85 -4.80
C LEU A 41 2.91 -0.18 -3.70
N CYS A 42 1.94 -0.35 -2.82
CA CYS A 42 1.96 -1.35 -1.77
C CYS A 42 1.22 -2.61 -2.21
N ILE A 43 1.74 -3.78 -1.83
CA ILE A 43 1.19 -5.10 -2.07
C ILE A 43 1.04 -5.79 -0.72
N ASP A 44 -0.19 -6.11 -0.37
CA ASP A 44 -0.50 -6.84 0.87
C ASP A 44 -0.11 -8.32 0.75
N ALA A 45 -0.02 -9.05 1.86
CA ALA A 45 0.31 -10.48 1.87
C ALA A 45 -0.67 -11.35 1.06
N GLN A 46 -1.88 -10.85 0.80
CA GLN A 46 -2.87 -11.50 -0.04
C GLN A 46 -2.69 -11.23 -1.55
N GLY A 47 -1.71 -10.40 -1.95
CA GLY A 47 -1.46 -9.99 -3.33
C GLY A 47 -2.26 -8.77 -3.79
N PHE A 48 -2.99 -8.11 -2.90
CA PHE A 48 -3.75 -6.90 -3.23
C PHE A 48 -2.87 -5.67 -3.27
N LYS A 49 -3.00 -4.90 -4.34
CA LYS A 49 -2.23 -3.69 -4.62
C LYS A 49 -3.03 -2.44 -4.25
N PHE A 50 -2.36 -1.46 -3.66
CA PHE A 50 -2.94 -0.16 -3.37
C PHE A 50 -1.89 0.95 -3.41
N PRO A 51 -2.25 2.17 -3.87
CA PRO A 51 -1.35 3.31 -3.76
C PRO A 51 -1.25 3.75 -2.30
N CYS A 52 -0.03 4.03 -1.85
CA CYS A 52 0.23 4.65 -0.57
C CYS A 52 1.18 5.83 -0.76
N ARG A 53 0.87 6.94 -0.10
CA ARG A 53 1.80 8.07 -0.04
C ARG A 53 2.95 7.71 0.91
N PRO A 54 4.20 8.05 0.57
CA PRO A 54 5.36 7.78 1.43
C PRO A 54 5.15 8.28 2.87
N GLU A 55 4.66 9.51 3.01
CA GLU A 55 4.42 10.14 4.31
C GLU A 55 3.45 9.37 5.22
N VAL A 56 2.52 8.62 4.62
CA VAL A 56 1.54 7.79 5.32
C VAL A 56 2.12 6.40 5.55
N PHE A 57 2.83 5.86 4.56
CA PHE A 57 3.50 4.56 4.65
C PHE A 57 4.49 4.53 5.82
N GLU A 58 5.41 5.50 5.89
CA GLU A 58 6.42 5.59 6.96
C GLU A 58 5.82 5.77 8.36
N LYS A 59 4.58 6.28 8.46
CA LYS A 59 3.86 6.43 9.73
C LYS A 59 3.08 5.18 10.13
N LEU A 60 2.69 4.35 9.17
CA LEU A 60 1.89 3.15 9.38
C LEU A 60 2.74 1.89 9.48
N TYR A 61 3.85 1.87 8.74
CA TYR A 61 4.77 0.75 8.60
C TYR A 61 6.15 1.22 9.05
N GLU A 62 6.62 0.67 10.16
CA GLU A 62 8.01 0.82 10.56
C GLU A 62 8.84 -0.10 9.65
N PRO A 63 9.96 0.36 9.08
CA PRO A 63 10.87 -0.53 8.36
C PRO A 63 11.28 -1.64 9.32
N MET A 64 11.06 -2.90 8.93
CA MET A 64 11.67 -4.02 9.62
C MET A 64 13.18 -3.88 9.44
N ALA A 65 13.85 -3.30 10.44
CA ALA A 65 15.29 -3.37 10.54
C ALA A 65 15.64 -4.84 10.79
N GLU A 66 16.34 -5.43 9.84
CA GLU A 66 16.99 -6.75 9.98
C GLU A 66 18.00 -6.76 11.13
#